data_AF-A0AAD8PF15-F1
#
_entry.id   AF-A0AAD8PF15-F1
#
_cell.length_a   1.000
_cell.length_b   1.000
_cell.length_c   1.000
_cell.angle_alpha   90.00
_cell.angle_beta   90.00
_cell.angle_gamma   90.00
#
_symmetry.space_group_name_H-M   'P 1'
#
loop_
_entity.id
_entity.type
_entity.pdbx_description
1 polymer ?
#
loop_
_entity_poly.entity_id
_entity_poly.type
_entity_poly.pdbx_seq_one_letter_code
_entity_poly.pdbx_strand_id
1 'polypeptide(L)'
;MEKPLADITQEIRALAKKNKFKEIIKFLSDLAYKYEKSPRRLIAVLTMRIFYNMQINANQNIVSDFNLIKSPYSEKWMYESYPDKYGEKKGSMCPFSLYLLYAYYPYLVGSTYTALDRFYTLWNHLEQTHGEHSEANEVFESRIACVALLIADIFVSEQRPLDALSILLKVNRQHGINNHAVSAMTAVLYSMIGDNHNSSKYMGKAIEEETPFKDYYRAIQCMLVGDFENARDHLTTCKNCCEEQETSTAVSSYESMIINNIAVSLFYLNHTVAAKVTVEGCSNVYKSAKLFKGVVWNSTMLKELVVDIDSSFLEGAEA
;
A
#
# COMPACT_ATOMS: atom_id res chain seq x y z
N MET A 1 -0.59 -36.34 -4.75
CA MET A 1 0.57 -35.54 -4.28
C MET A 1 0.15 -34.09 -4.06
N GLU A 2 0.54 -33.48 -2.95
CA GLU A 2 0.31 -32.05 -2.71
C GLU A 2 1.34 -31.24 -3.49
N LYS A 3 0.92 -30.19 -4.23
CA LYS A 3 1.86 -29.28 -4.89
C LYS A 3 2.67 -28.55 -3.80
N PRO A 4 4.01 -28.45 -3.92
CA PRO A 4 4.83 -27.56 -3.11
C PRO A 4 4.31 -26.12 -3.12
N LEU A 5 4.47 -25.40 -2.01
CA LEU A 5 4.04 -24.00 -1.88
C LEU A 5 4.79 -23.08 -2.88
N ALA A 6 6.04 -23.44 -3.21
CA ALA A 6 6.85 -22.74 -4.19
C ALA A 6 6.22 -22.77 -5.58
N ASP A 7 5.77 -23.94 -6.04
CA ASP A 7 5.12 -24.12 -7.34
C ASP A 7 3.81 -23.34 -7.44
N ILE A 8 3.01 -23.35 -6.37
CA ILE A 8 1.77 -22.55 -6.27
C ILE A 8 2.10 -21.06 -6.41
N THR A 9 3.13 -20.58 -5.71
CA THR A 9 3.55 -19.18 -5.75
C THR A 9 4.06 -18.79 -7.14
N GLN A 10 4.82 -19.67 -7.81
CA GLN A 10 5.32 -19.44 -9.16
C GLN A 10 4.20 -19.38 -10.19
N GLU A 11 3.21 -20.28 -10.09
CA GLU A 11 2.03 -20.31 -10.95
C GLU A 11 1.19 -19.03 -10.80
N ILE A 12 0.96 -18.59 -9.56
CA ILE A 12 0.29 -17.32 -9.25
C ILE A 12 1.07 -16.14 -9.84
N ARG A 13 2.39 -16.09 -9.66
CA ARG A 13 3.24 -15.03 -10.24
C ARG A 13 3.17 -15.01 -11.77
N ALA A 14 3.23 -16.17 -12.43
CA ALA A 14 3.17 -16.27 -13.88
C ALA A 14 1.81 -15.78 -14.44
N LEU A 15 0.71 -16.10 -13.76
CA LEU A 15 -0.61 -15.60 -14.12
C LEU A 15 -0.79 -14.11 -13.80
N ALA A 16 -0.24 -13.64 -12.69
CA ALA A 16 -0.29 -12.23 -12.29
C ALA A 16 0.46 -11.34 -13.28
N LYS A 17 1.64 -11.78 -13.76
CA LYS A 17 2.39 -11.11 -14.84
C LYS A 17 1.58 -10.96 -16.13
N LYS A 18 0.58 -11.81 -16.35
CA LYS A 18 -0.31 -11.80 -17.53
C LYS A 18 -1.68 -11.16 -17.23
N ASN A 19 -1.86 -10.53 -16.07
CA ASN A 19 -3.13 -9.96 -15.59
C ASN A 19 -4.32 -10.96 -15.60
N LYS A 20 -4.04 -12.26 -15.47
CA LYS A 20 -5.04 -13.33 -15.50
C LYS A 20 -5.69 -13.54 -14.11
N PHE A 21 -6.18 -12.47 -13.48
CA PHE A 21 -6.67 -12.53 -12.09
C PHE A 21 -7.86 -13.49 -11.90
N LYS A 22 -8.74 -13.63 -12.90
CA LYS A 22 -9.85 -14.60 -12.84
C LYS A 22 -9.35 -16.05 -12.81
N GLU A 23 -8.28 -16.37 -13.55
CA GLU A 23 -7.66 -17.70 -13.53
C GLU A 23 -6.99 -17.97 -12.19
N ILE A 24 -6.31 -16.97 -11.61
CA ILE A 24 -5.74 -17.05 -10.25
C ILE A 24 -6.84 -17.34 -9.22
N ILE A 25 -7.97 -16.63 -9.27
CA ILE A 25 -9.08 -16.82 -8.33
C ILE A 25 -9.68 -18.23 -8.44
N LYS A 26 -9.84 -18.75 -9.66
CA LYS A 26 -10.28 -20.14 -9.89
C LYS A 26 -9.31 -21.12 -9.27
N PHE A 27 -8.02 -20.99 -9.59
CA PHE A 27 -6.96 -21.83 -9.05
C PHE A 27 -6.91 -21.81 -7.51
N LEU A 28 -7.00 -20.63 -6.91
CA LEU A 28 -7.03 -20.47 -5.45
C LEU A 28 -8.30 -21.07 -4.82
N SER A 29 -9.43 -21.08 -5.53
CA SER A 29 -10.65 -21.69 -5.04
C SER A 29 -10.58 -23.21 -5.00
N ASP A 30 -9.97 -23.82 -6.03
CA ASP A 30 -9.71 -25.26 -6.06
C ASP A 30 -8.74 -25.67 -4.92
N LEU A 31 -7.71 -24.84 -4.66
CA LEU A 31 -6.79 -25.05 -3.54
C LEU A 31 -7.46 -24.87 -2.17
N ALA A 32 -8.38 -23.91 -2.01
CA ALA A 32 -9.10 -23.70 -0.77
C ALA A 32 -9.93 -24.95 -0.40
N TYR A 33 -10.63 -25.54 -1.37
CA TYR A 33 -11.35 -26.80 -1.17
C TYR A 33 -10.40 -27.94 -0.79
N LYS A 34 -9.28 -28.09 -1.50
CA LYS A 34 -8.27 -29.13 -1.20
C LYS A 34 -7.65 -28.97 0.19
N TYR A 35 -7.49 -27.75 0.69
CA TYR A 35 -6.86 -27.45 1.96
C TYR A 35 -7.84 -27.27 3.13
N GLU A 36 -9.12 -27.62 2.98
CA GLU A 36 -10.11 -27.51 4.05
C GLU A 36 -9.64 -28.16 5.37
N LYS A 37 -8.99 -29.33 5.30
CA LYS A 37 -8.42 -30.05 6.45
C LYS A 37 -7.04 -29.55 6.87
N SER A 38 -6.56 -28.44 6.30
CA SER A 38 -5.23 -27.87 6.54
C SER A 38 -5.29 -26.39 6.90
N PRO A 39 -5.61 -26.05 8.17
CA PRO A 39 -5.88 -24.67 8.60
C PRO A 39 -4.83 -23.65 8.16
N ARG A 40 -3.54 -23.95 8.37
CA ARG A 40 -2.43 -23.07 7.94
C ARG A 40 -2.39 -22.82 6.43
N ARG A 41 -2.67 -23.84 5.60
CA ARG A 41 -2.64 -23.68 4.14
C ARG A 41 -3.93 -23.03 3.64
N LEU A 42 -5.06 -23.38 4.24
CA LEU A 42 -6.36 -22.78 3.96
C LEU A 42 -6.29 -21.26 4.18
N ILE A 43 -5.82 -20.81 5.35
CA ILE A 43 -5.78 -19.38 5.67
C ILE A 43 -4.84 -18.61 4.73
N ALA A 44 -3.71 -19.19 4.32
CA ALA A 44 -2.81 -18.59 3.34
C ALA A 44 -3.48 -18.46 1.95
N VAL A 45 -4.17 -19.49 1.49
CA VAL A 45 -4.89 -19.48 0.21
C VAL A 45 -6.06 -18.51 0.21
N LEU A 46 -6.85 -18.46 1.30
CA LEU A 46 -7.93 -17.49 1.46
C LEU A 46 -7.38 -16.05 1.48
N THR A 47 -6.24 -15.82 2.14
CA THR A 47 -5.59 -14.49 2.14
C THR A 47 -5.23 -14.04 0.73
N MET A 48 -4.61 -14.92 -0.07
CA MET A 48 -4.31 -14.62 -1.47
C MET A 48 -5.58 -14.41 -2.29
N ARG A 49 -6.63 -15.21 -2.05
CA ARG A 49 -7.89 -15.11 -2.77
C ARG A 49 -8.61 -13.79 -2.48
N ILE A 50 -8.61 -13.34 -1.22
CA ILE A 50 -9.08 -12.01 -0.83
C ILE A 50 -8.31 -10.92 -1.60
N PHE A 51 -6.98 -10.97 -1.56
CA PHE A 51 -6.14 -9.99 -2.26
C PHE A 51 -6.46 -9.90 -3.76
N TYR A 52 -6.56 -11.03 -4.47
CA TYR A 52 -6.87 -11.03 -5.90
C TYR A 52 -8.33 -10.66 -6.20
N ASN A 53 -9.29 -11.03 -5.35
CA ASN A 53 -10.66 -10.54 -5.49
C ASN A 53 -10.74 -9.01 -5.30
N MET A 54 -9.91 -8.40 -4.43
CA MET A 54 -9.80 -6.95 -4.32
C MET A 54 -9.26 -6.30 -5.61
N GLN A 55 -8.33 -6.96 -6.32
CA GLN A 55 -7.82 -6.45 -7.60
C GLN A 55 -8.91 -6.31 -8.68
N ILE A 56 -9.95 -7.14 -8.63
CA ILE A 56 -11.06 -7.13 -9.58
C ILE A 56 -12.38 -6.59 -8.99
N ASN A 57 -12.33 -5.99 -7.79
CA ASN A 57 -13.50 -5.47 -7.07
C ASN A 57 -14.64 -6.50 -6.86
N ALA A 58 -14.32 -7.78 -6.69
CA ALA A 58 -15.30 -8.85 -6.47
C ALA A 58 -15.77 -8.90 -5.01
N ASN A 59 -16.48 -7.86 -4.55
CA ASN A 59 -16.87 -7.65 -3.16
C ASN A 59 -17.62 -8.83 -2.52
N GLN A 60 -18.53 -9.47 -3.25
CA GLN A 60 -19.27 -10.64 -2.74
C GLN A 60 -18.33 -11.80 -2.35
N ASN A 61 -17.30 -12.06 -3.16
CA ASN A 61 -16.31 -13.11 -2.88
C ASN A 61 -15.44 -12.74 -1.69
N ILE A 62 -15.05 -11.46 -1.57
CA ILE A 62 -14.24 -10.97 -0.44
C ILE A 62 -15.02 -11.13 0.87
N VAL A 63 -16.29 -10.70 0.89
CA VAL A 63 -17.18 -10.85 2.06
C VAL A 63 -17.40 -12.32 2.40
N SER A 64 -17.60 -13.19 1.40
CA SER A 64 -17.70 -14.63 1.61
C SER A 64 -16.46 -15.20 2.30
N ASP A 65 -15.26 -14.83 1.83
CA ASP A 65 -13.99 -15.28 2.43
C ASP A 65 -13.81 -14.75 3.85
N PHE A 66 -14.13 -13.48 4.09
CA PHE A 66 -14.12 -12.93 5.46
C PHE A 66 -15.17 -13.58 6.36
N ASN A 67 -16.33 -13.99 5.83
CA ASN A 67 -17.33 -14.72 6.61
C ASN A 67 -16.87 -16.14 6.99
N LEU A 68 -16.10 -16.80 6.14
CA LEU A 68 -15.44 -18.08 6.49
C LEU A 68 -14.37 -17.87 7.55
N ILE A 69 -13.55 -16.82 7.40
CA ILE A 69 -12.49 -16.49 8.35
C ILE A 69 -13.05 -16.00 9.69
N LYS A 70 -14.16 -15.26 9.68
CA LYS A 70 -14.77 -14.48 10.77
C LYS A 70 -13.87 -13.37 11.29
N SER A 71 -12.72 -13.74 11.86
CA SER A 71 -11.72 -12.82 12.39
C SER A 71 -10.34 -13.47 12.34
N PRO A 72 -9.28 -12.73 11.94
CA PRO A 72 -7.91 -13.21 12.03
C PRO A 72 -7.40 -13.30 13.49
N TYR A 73 -8.14 -12.75 14.46
CA TYR A 73 -7.86 -12.85 15.89
C TYR A 73 -8.55 -14.04 16.58
N SER A 74 -9.30 -14.85 15.83
CA SER A 74 -10.02 -15.99 16.38
C SER A 74 -9.06 -17.09 16.83
N GLU A 75 -9.34 -17.69 18.00
CA GLU A 75 -8.57 -18.84 18.54
C GLU A 75 -8.44 -19.98 17.53
N LYS A 76 -9.44 -20.21 16.67
CA LYS A 76 -9.39 -21.25 15.62
C LYS A 76 -8.23 -21.09 14.63
N TRP A 77 -7.55 -19.94 14.61
CA TRP A 77 -6.37 -19.71 13.77
C TRP A 77 -5.05 -19.79 14.54
N MET A 78 -5.07 -20.19 15.81
CA MET A 78 -3.89 -20.43 16.62
C MET A 78 -3.36 -21.86 16.42
N TYR A 79 -2.04 -22.04 16.43
CA TYR A 79 -1.44 -23.37 16.32
C TYR A 79 -1.91 -24.30 17.46
N GLU A 80 -2.12 -23.72 18.63
CA GLU A 80 -2.56 -24.35 19.87
C GLU A 80 -3.95 -24.99 19.77
N SER A 81 -4.78 -24.55 18.82
CA SER A 81 -6.09 -25.18 18.56
C SER A 81 -6.00 -26.49 17.79
N TYR A 82 -4.82 -26.87 17.31
CA TYR A 82 -4.59 -28.13 16.57
C TYR A 82 -3.32 -28.85 17.06
N PRO A 83 -3.28 -29.26 18.34
CA PRO A 83 -2.08 -29.86 18.94
C PRO A 83 -1.65 -31.14 18.21
N ASP A 84 -2.62 -31.97 17.80
CA ASP A 84 -2.37 -33.21 17.06
C ASP A 84 -1.64 -33.01 15.72
N LYS A 85 -1.74 -31.80 15.15
CA LYS A 85 -1.18 -31.48 13.83
C LYS A 85 0.09 -30.64 13.89
N TYR A 86 0.19 -29.75 14.87
CA TYR A 86 1.26 -28.76 14.94
C TYR A 86 2.16 -28.89 16.16
N GLY A 87 1.90 -29.84 17.07
CA GLY A 87 2.73 -30.13 18.22
C GLY A 87 2.85 -28.92 19.14
N GLU A 88 4.08 -28.55 19.48
CA GLU A 88 4.40 -27.45 20.40
C GLU A 88 4.45 -26.06 19.74
N LYS A 89 4.01 -25.93 18.47
CA LYS A 89 3.95 -24.62 17.81
C LYS A 89 2.94 -23.72 18.50
N LYS A 90 3.32 -22.46 18.70
CA LYS A 90 2.51 -21.43 19.35
C LYS A 90 2.27 -20.23 18.45
N GLY A 91 1.22 -19.49 18.76
CA GLY A 91 0.85 -18.25 18.10
C GLY A 91 -0.04 -18.42 16.87
N SER A 92 -0.22 -17.32 16.15
CA SER A 92 -1.14 -17.25 15.02
C SER A 92 -0.62 -17.95 13.75
N MET A 93 -1.50 -18.69 13.08
CA MET A 93 -1.31 -19.18 11.71
C MET A 93 -1.63 -18.11 10.66
N CYS A 94 -2.31 -17.03 11.04
CA CYS A 94 -2.70 -15.98 10.10
C CYS A 94 -1.45 -15.19 9.65
N PRO A 95 -1.25 -15.03 8.33
CA PRO A 95 -0.19 -14.15 7.84
C PRO A 95 -0.54 -12.68 8.16
N PHE A 96 0.47 -11.84 8.40
CA PHE A 96 0.27 -10.41 8.67
C PHE A 96 -0.56 -9.70 7.59
N SER A 97 -0.39 -10.09 6.33
CA SER A 97 -1.19 -9.56 5.21
C SER A 97 -2.70 -9.77 5.39
N LEU A 98 -3.14 -10.85 6.05
CA LEU A 98 -4.56 -11.04 6.33
C LEU A 98 -5.09 -10.00 7.32
N TYR A 99 -4.32 -9.66 8.34
CA TYR A 99 -4.69 -8.62 9.30
C TYR A 99 -4.81 -7.25 8.61
N LEU A 100 -3.86 -6.93 7.72
CA LEU A 100 -3.94 -5.71 6.90
C LEU A 100 -5.17 -5.70 6.01
N LEU A 101 -5.44 -6.78 5.27
CA LEU A 101 -6.61 -6.88 4.39
C LEU A 101 -7.92 -6.78 5.18
N TYR A 102 -7.98 -7.42 6.35
CA TYR A 102 -9.14 -7.39 7.24
C TYR A 102 -9.41 -5.99 7.79
N ALA A 103 -8.35 -5.26 8.16
CA ALA A 103 -8.47 -3.89 8.65
C ALA A 103 -8.78 -2.89 7.53
N TYR A 104 -8.18 -3.07 6.35
CA TYR A 104 -8.30 -2.13 5.24
C TYR A 104 -9.58 -2.29 4.42
N TYR A 105 -10.09 -3.51 4.24
CA TYR A 105 -11.25 -3.76 3.37
C TYR A 105 -12.49 -2.89 3.68
N PRO A 106 -12.89 -2.64 4.94
CA PRO A 106 -13.99 -1.74 5.25
C PRO A 106 -13.82 -0.35 4.63
N TYR A 107 -12.60 0.19 4.59
CA TYR A 107 -12.34 1.50 3.98
C TYR A 107 -12.60 1.47 2.47
N LEU A 108 -12.23 0.39 1.78
CA LEU A 108 -12.52 0.23 0.35
C LEU A 108 -14.02 0.20 0.00
N VAL A 109 -14.87 -0.20 0.95
CA VAL A 109 -16.32 -0.22 0.78
C VAL A 109 -17.02 0.96 1.46
N GLY A 110 -16.27 2.02 1.80
CA GLY A 110 -16.80 3.28 2.34
C GLY A 110 -17.12 3.24 3.84
N SER A 111 -16.65 2.24 4.57
CA SER A 111 -16.81 2.11 6.02
C SER A 111 -15.55 2.57 6.76
N THR A 112 -15.26 3.87 6.72
CA THR A 112 -14.04 4.47 7.28
C THR A 112 -13.84 4.18 8.77
N TYR A 113 -14.85 4.41 9.60
CA TYR A 113 -14.74 4.19 11.05
C TYR A 113 -14.46 2.72 11.40
N THR A 114 -15.11 1.79 10.70
CA THR A 114 -14.85 0.34 10.86
C THR A 114 -13.41 -0.02 10.48
N ALA A 115 -12.85 0.64 9.45
CA ALA A 115 -11.46 0.42 9.07
C ALA A 115 -10.50 0.94 10.15
N LEU A 116 -10.72 2.16 10.63
CA LEU A 116 -9.91 2.75 11.70
C LEU A 116 -9.96 1.91 12.97
N ASP A 117 -11.14 1.48 13.41
CA ASP A 117 -11.31 0.60 14.58
C ASP A 117 -10.48 -0.70 14.45
N ARG A 118 -10.54 -1.35 13.29
CA ARG A 118 -9.75 -2.56 13.02
C ARG A 118 -8.26 -2.28 12.92
N PHE A 119 -7.85 -1.14 12.38
CA PHE A 119 -6.44 -0.74 12.34
C PHE A 119 -5.89 -0.44 13.73
N TYR A 120 -6.64 0.24 14.60
CA TYR A 120 -6.25 0.44 16.00
C TYR A 120 -6.21 -0.89 16.76
N THR A 121 -7.15 -1.80 16.49
CA THR A 121 -7.09 -3.17 17.04
C THR A 121 -5.80 -3.89 16.61
N LEU A 122 -5.43 -3.79 15.34
CA LEU A 122 -4.18 -4.37 14.82
C LEU A 122 -2.95 -3.71 15.43
N TRP A 123 -2.96 -2.39 15.56
CA TRP A 123 -1.89 -1.64 16.22
C TRP A 123 -1.68 -2.12 17.65
N ASN A 124 -2.74 -2.18 18.45
CA ASN A 124 -2.68 -2.63 19.84
C ASN A 124 -2.17 -4.07 19.93
N HIS A 125 -2.60 -4.95 19.01
CA HIS A 125 -2.10 -6.31 18.93
C HIS A 125 -0.59 -6.37 18.66
N LEU A 126 -0.08 -5.51 17.77
CA LEU A 126 1.36 -5.42 17.49
C LEU A 126 2.14 -4.86 18.70
N GLU A 127 1.64 -3.82 19.38
CA GLU A 127 2.27 -3.25 20.58
C GLU A 127 2.38 -4.30 21.71
N GLN A 128 1.32 -5.09 21.94
CA GLN A 128 1.33 -6.16 22.95
C GLN A 128 2.33 -7.26 22.60
N THR A 129 2.33 -7.72 21.35
CA THR A 129 3.23 -8.80 20.90
C THR A 129 4.70 -8.37 20.95
N HIS A 130 4.98 -7.09 20.68
CA HIS A 130 6.33 -6.54 20.74
C HIS A 130 6.93 -6.57 22.17
N GLY A 131 6.11 -6.30 23.19
CA GLY A 131 6.55 -6.35 24.59
C GLY A 131 6.96 -7.74 25.09
N GLU A 132 6.52 -8.81 24.42
CA GLU A 132 6.77 -10.20 24.82
C GLU A 132 7.97 -10.85 24.11
N HIS A 133 8.45 -10.27 23.00
CA HIS A 133 9.47 -10.87 22.11
C HIS A 133 10.55 -9.87 21.69
N SER A 134 11.48 -9.57 22.61
CA SER A 134 12.52 -8.54 22.48
C SER A 134 13.57 -8.75 21.35
N GLU A 135 13.66 -9.93 20.74
CA GLU A 135 14.72 -10.25 19.76
C GLU A 135 14.31 -10.05 18.29
N ALA A 136 13.04 -9.79 17.98
CA ALA A 136 12.52 -9.68 16.60
C ALA A 136 12.21 -8.22 16.17
N ASN A 137 13.00 -7.26 16.64
CA ASN A 137 12.61 -5.85 16.70
C ASN A 137 12.26 -5.22 15.32
N GLU A 138 13.10 -5.44 14.31
CA GLU A 138 12.97 -4.79 12.99
C GLU A 138 11.69 -5.17 12.21
N VAL A 139 11.27 -6.44 12.29
CA VAL A 139 10.06 -6.91 11.60
C VAL A 139 8.81 -6.34 12.25
N PHE A 140 8.78 -6.26 13.59
CA PHE A 140 7.67 -5.66 14.31
C PHE A 140 7.58 -4.16 14.07
N GLU A 141 8.71 -3.46 14.17
CA GLU A 141 8.83 -2.04 13.85
C GLU A 141 8.33 -1.73 12.44
N SER A 142 8.74 -2.52 11.44
CA SER A 142 8.28 -2.39 10.05
C SER A 142 6.76 -2.56 9.91
N ARG A 143 6.17 -3.49 10.67
CA ARG A 143 4.71 -3.71 10.68
C ARG A 143 3.97 -2.55 11.31
N ILE A 144 4.47 -2.01 12.42
CA ILE A 144 3.89 -0.84 13.08
C ILE A 144 3.95 0.37 12.15
N ALA A 145 5.10 0.62 11.53
CA ALA A 145 5.25 1.69 10.54
C ALA A 145 4.25 1.52 9.38
N CYS A 146 4.08 0.30 8.85
CA CYS A 146 3.12 0.01 7.80
C CYS A 146 1.67 0.32 8.23
N VAL A 147 1.25 -0.12 9.42
CA VAL A 147 -0.09 0.18 9.95
C VAL A 147 -0.28 1.68 10.14
N ALA A 148 0.72 2.38 10.67
CA ALA A 148 0.67 3.82 10.87
C ALA A 148 0.52 4.61 9.58
N LEU A 149 1.26 4.22 8.54
CA LEU A 149 1.14 4.83 7.21
C LEU A 149 -0.27 4.62 6.62
N LEU A 150 -0.88 3.45 6.82
CA LEU A 150 -2.24 3.18 6.36
C LEU A 150 -3.31 3.97 7.14
N ILE A 151 -3.14 4.13 8.46
CA ILE A 151 -4.01 4.99 9.26
C ILE A 151 -3.87 6.46 8.83
N ALA A 152 -2.64 6.92 8.61
CA ALA A 152 -2.36 8.27 8.14
C ALA A 152 -3.00 8.52 6.76
N ASP A 153 -2.91 7.57 5.83
CA ASP A 153 -3.54 7.63 4.51
C ASP A 153 -5.07 7.79 4.60
N ILE A 154 -5.72 7.04 5.50
CA ILE A 154 -7.16 7.20 5.76
C ILE A 154 -7.45 8.61 6.28
N PHE A 155 -6.70 9.10 7.27
CA PHE A 155 -6.92 10.44 7.81
C PHE A 155 -6.68 11.55 6.78
N VAL A 156 -5.66 11.43 5.94
CA VAL A 156 -5.43 12.38 4.83
C VAL A 156 -6.62 12.38 3.87
N SER A 157 -7.12 11.20 3.52
CA SER A 157 -8.27 11.06 2.60
C SER A 157 -9.55 11.66 3.17
N GLU A 158 -9.69 11.66 4.50
CA GLU A 158 -10.79 12.29 5.24
C GLU A 158 -10.53 13.78 5.55
N GLN A 159 -9.51 14.41 4.94
CA GLN A 159 -9.11 15.80 5.15
C GLN A 159 -8.72 16.12 6.61
N ARG A 160 -8.13 15.15 7.31
CA ARG A 160 -7.68 15.24 8.70
C ARG A 160 -6.16 15.10 8.83
N PRO A 161 -5.35 15.99 8.21
CA PRO A 161 -3.89 15.87 8.19
C PRO A 161 -3.24 15.99 9.58
N LEU A 162 -3.87 16.70 10.53
CA LEU A 162 -3.38 16.80 11.91
C LEU A 162 -3.49 15.48 12.67
N ASP A 163 -4.57 14.73 12.45
CA ASP A 163 -4.73 13.40 13.04
C ASP A 163 -3.72 12.41 12.44
N ALA A 164 -3.53 12.45 11.11
CA ALA A 164 -2.47 11.69 10.44
C ALA A 164 -1.09 12.01 11.03
N LEU A 165 -0.79 13.28 11.23
CA LEU A 165 0.48 13.74 11.78
C LEU A 165 0.67 13.25 13.22
N SER A 166 -0.38 13.29 14.04
CA SER A 166 -0.34 12.80 15.43
C SER A 166 0.08 11.33 15.50
N ILE A 167 -0.41 10.49 14.59
CA ILE A 167 -0.10 9.06 14.52
C ILE A 167 1.36 8.84 14.12
N LEU A 168 1.83 9.52 13.06
CA LEU A 168 3.21 9.35 12.60
C LEU A 168 4.24 9.90 13.62
N LEU A 169 3.91 10.99 14.31
CA LEU A 169 4.73 11.50 15.41
C LEU A 169 4.77 10.54 16.60
N LYS A 170 3.65 9.86 16.92
CA LYS A 170 3.63 8.80 17.94
C LYS A 170 4.62 7.69 17.57
N VAL A 171 4.60 7.19 16.33
CA VAL A 171 5.55 6.15 15.87
C VAL A 171 7.00 6.62 16.00
N ASN A 172 7.30 7.80 15.46
CA ASN A 172 8.66 8.36 15.48
C ASN A 172 9.22 8.52 16.90
N ARG A 173 8.36 8.76 17.90
CA ARG A 173 8.77 8.91 19.31
C ARG A 173 8.90 7.57 20.03
N GLN A 174 7.94 6.67 19.86
CA GLN A 174 7.81 5.48 20.70
C GLN A 174 8.61 4.29 20.20
N HIS A 175 8.77 4.17 18.90
CA HIS A 175 9.46 3.03 18.31
C HIS A 175 10.88 3.38 17.83
N GLY A 176 11.32 4.63 17.98
CA GLY A 176 12.66 5.09 17.58
C GLY A 176 13.03 4.80 16.12
N ILE A 177 12.05 4.44 15.28
CA ILE A 177 12.30 3.88 13.96
C ILE A 177 12.74 5.02 13.05
N ASN A 178 13.95 4.93 12.50
CA ASN A 178 14.32 5.67 11.31
C ASN A 178 13.60 5.04 10.08
N ASN A 179 12.27 5.03 10.08
CA ASN A 179 11.55 4.58 8.90
C ASN A 179 11.49 5.77 7.93
N HIS A 180 12.26 5.69 6.86
CA HIS A 180 12.34 6.73 5.84
C HIS A 180 10.96 7.06 5.24
N ALA A 181 10.05 6.08 5.10
CA ALA A 181 8.71 6.33 4.58
C ALA A 181 7.81 7.07 5.59
N VAL A 182 7.89 6.73 6.88
CA VAL A 182 7.22 7.48 7.96
C VAL A 182 7.75 8.91 8.04
N SER A 183 9.07 9.08 7.94
CA SER A 183 9.70 10.41 7.96
C SER A 183 9.30 11.25 6.75
N ALA A 184 9.31 10.67 5.54
CA ALA A 184 8.87 11.35 4.33
C ALA A 184 7.39 11.75 4.40
N MET A 185 6.50 10.85 4.84
CA MET A 185 5.07 11.17 4.99
C MET A 185 4.86 12.24 6.07
N THR A 186 5.60 12.18 7.18
CA THR A 186 5.57 13.22 8.22
C THR A 186 5.98 14.58 7.63
N ALA A 187 7.01 14.63 6.80
CA ALA A 187 7.44 15.84 6.13
C ALA A 187 6.38 16.41 5.17
N VAL A 188 5.72 15.55 4.39
CA VAL A 188 4.62 15.93 3.51
C VAL A 188 3.47 16.53 4.32
N LEU A 189 3.07 15.90 5.43
CA LEU A 189 2.01 16.41 6.30
C LEU A 189 2.34 17.77 6.92
N TYR A 190 3.59 17.99 7.35
CA TYR A 190 4.02 19.30 7.83
C TYR A 190 3.95 20.38 6.74
N SER A 191 4.33 20.04 5.50
CA SER A 191 4.20 20.96 4.36
C SER A 191 2.73 21.30 4.07
N MET A 192 1.81 20.32 4.14
CA MET A 192 0.37 20.58 3.96
C MET A 192 -0.20 21.59 4.95
N ILE A 193 0.33 21.63 6.17
CA ILE A 193 -0.13 22.57 7.22
C ILE A 193 0.72 23.86 7.27
N GLY A 194 1.60 24.07 6.29
CA GLY A 194 2.44 25.26 6.16
C GLY A 194 3.68 25.31 7.05
N ASP A 195 4.02 24.22 7.76
CA ASP A 195 5.21 24.13 8.60
C ASP A 195 6.41 23.62 7.81
N ASN A 196 7.00 24.52 7.03
CA ASN A 196 8.15 24.23 6.17
C ASN A 196 9.42 23.86 6.95
N HIS A 197 9.54 24.33 8.21
CA HIS A 197 10.69 24.02 9.05
C HIS A 197 10.69 22.55 9.46
N ASN A 198 9.59 22.07 10.04
CA ASN A 198 9.47 20.66 10.42
C ASN A 198 9.40 19.75 9.18
N SER A 199 8.77 20.21 8.09
CA SER A 199 8.80 19.49 6.82
C SER A 199 10.24 19.20 6.36
N SER A 200 11.09 20.24 6.28
CA SER A 200 12.49 20.10 5.89
C SER A 200 13.28 19.18 6.84
N LYS A 201 13.05 19.30 8.16
CA LYS A 201 13.69 18.46 9.17
C LYS A 201 13.39 16.98 8.98
N TYR A 202 12.12 16.61 8.78
CA TYR A 202 11.72 15.21 8.60
C TYR A 202 12.09 14.67 7.22
N MET A 203 12.12 15.54 6.19
CA MET A 203 12.59 15.15 4.86
C MET A 203 14.09 14.84 4.88
N GLY A 204 14.90 15.64 5.60
CA GLY A 204 16.32 15.36 5.83
C GLY A 204 16.55 13.95 6.39
N LYS A 205 15.79 13.57 7.42
CA LYS A 205 15.84 12.21 7.99
C LYS A 205 15.52 11.10 6.99
N ALA A 206 14.57 11.33 6.08
CA ALA A 206 14.22 10.35 5.05
C ALA A 206 15.33 10.17 4.00
N ILE A 207 16.17 11.19 3.79
CA ILE A 207 17.23 11.24 2.77
C ILE A 207 18.61 10.83 3.32
N GLU A 208 18.85 11.02 4.62
CA GLU A 208 20.16 10.83 5.27
C GLU A 208 20.68 9.38 5.21
N GLU A 209 19.80 8.39 5.11
CA GLU A 209 20.18 6.99 4.98
C GLU A 209 20.46 6.64 3.51
N GLU A 210 21.51 5.86 3.22
CA GLU A 210 21.84 5.32 1.88
C GLU A 210 20.78 4.29 1.40
N THR A 211 19.52 4.68 1.42
CA THR A 211 18.41 3.85 1.00
C THR A 211 18.35 3.81 -0.52
N PRO A 212 17.88 2.70 -1.11
CA PRO A 212 17.60 2.61 -2.54
C PRO A 212 16.51 3.61 -3.00
N PHE A 213 15.82 4.27 -2.06
CA PHE A 213 14.73 5.22 -2.29
C PHE A 213 15.16 6.69 -2.13
N LYS A 214 16.45 6.97 -1.92
CA LYS A 214 16.96 8.31 -1.64
C LYS A 214 16.60 9.33 -2.72
N ASP A 215 16.75 8.97 -4.00
CA ASP A 215 16.41 9.87 -5.10
C ASP A 215 14.90 10.08 -5.22
N TYR A 216 14.09 9.10 -4.81
CA TYR A 216 12.64 9.28 -4.73
C TYR A 216 12.27 10.30 -3.64
N TYR A 217 12.94 10.28 -2.49
CA TYR A 217 12.71 11.29 -1.43
C TYR A 217 13.22 12.67 -1.81
N ARG A 218 14.35 12.77 -2.53
CA ARG A 218 14.82 14.03 -3.12
C ARG A 218 13.79 14.60 -4.10
N ALA A 219 13.19 13.75 -4.94
CA ALA A 219 12.12 14.18 -5.82
C ALA A 219 10.93 14.75 -5.05
N ILE A 220 10.48 14.07 -3.99
CA ILE A 220 9.40 14.60 -3.14
C ILE A 220 9.80 15.94 -2.53
N GLN A 221 11.02 16.08 -2.01
CA GLN A 221 11.52 17.34 -1.47
C GLN A 221 11.42 18.49 -2.49
N CYS A 222 11.88 18.24 -3.73
CA CYS A 222 11.78 19.21 -4.83
C CYS A 222 10.32 19.57 -5.12
N MET A 223 9.40 18.58 -5.16
CA MET A 223 7.97 18.84 -5.35
C MET A 223 7.38 19.71 -4.23
N LEU A 224 7.77 19.48 -2.97
CA LEU A 224 7.26 20.24 -1.83
C LEU A 224 7.67 21.72 -1.86
N VAL A 225 8.79 22.06 -2.49
CA VAL A 225 9.26 23.44 -2.66
C VAL A 225 8.90 24.05 -4.03
N GLY A 226 8.16 23.32 -4.87
CA GLY A 226 7.75 23.75 -6.21
C GLY A 226 8.81 23.63 -7.31
N ASP A 227 9.91 22.92 -7.05
CA ASP A 227 10.99 22.68 -8.01
C ASP A 227 10.71 21.42 -8.84
N PHE A 228 9.73 21.52 -9.75
CA PHE A 228 9.25 20.39 -10.53
C PHE A 228 10.25 19.91 -11.61
N GLU A 229 11.21 20.73 -12.00
CA GLU A 229 12.28 20.34 -12.94
C GLU A 229 13.21 19.32 -12.28
N ASN A 230 13.79 19.67 -11.13
CA ASN A 230 14.67 18.74 -10.40
C ASN A 230 13.90 17.53 -9.87
N ALA A 231 12.63 17.69 -9.50
CA ALA A 231 11.77 16.56 -9.12
C ALA A 231 11.65 15.53 -10.25
N ARG A 232 11.39 15.99 -11.48
CA ARG A 232 11.28 15.13 -12.67
C ARG A 232 12.58 14.41 -12.94
N ASP A 233 13.71 15.09 -12.84
CA ASP A 233 15.02 14.51 -13.13
C ASP A 233 15.34 13.38 -12.13
N HIS A 234 15.13 13.60 -10.83
CA HIS A 234 15.26 12.57 -9.81
C HIS A 234 14.31 11.39 -10.02
N LEU A 235 13.05 11.63 -10.40
CA LEU A 235 12.08 10.56 -10.68
C LEU A 235 12.46 9.75 -11.93
N THR A 236 13.03 10.40 -12.93
CA THR A 236 13.51 9.74 -14.15
C THR A 236 14.69 8.83 -13.84
N THR A 237 15.62 9.26 -12.99
CA THR A 237 16.69 8.40 -12.47
C THR A 237 16.12 7.19 -11.73
N CYS A 238 15.12 7.40 -10.85
CA CYS A 238 14.46 6.30 -10.13
C CYS A 238 13.80 5.30 -11.09
N LYS A 239 13.15 5.79 -12.16
CA LYS A 239 12.51 4.96 -13.17
C LYS A 239 13.55 4.08 -13.90
N ASN A 240 14.66 4.65 -14.32
CA ASN A 240 15.71 3.91 -15.05
C ASN A 240 16.33 2.81 -14.17
N CYS A 241 16.55 3.07 -12.88
CA CYS A 241 17.01 2.04 -11.93
C CYS A 241 16.00 0.90 -11.74
N CYS A 242 14.70 1.14 -11.94
CA CYS A 242 13.68 0.09 -11.90
C CYS A 242 13.69 -0.78 -13.16
N GLU A 243 14.05 -0.23 -14.31
CA GLU A 243 14.13 -0.96 -15.59
C GLU A 243 15.35 -1.91 -15.64
N GLU A 244 16.42 -1.61 -14.89
CA GLU A 244 17.64 -2.44 -14.81
C GLU A 244 17.52 -3.63 -13.84
N GLN A 245 16.56 -3.60 -12.91
CA GLN A 245 16.31 -4.67 -11.92
C GLN A 245 15.15 -5.59 -12.36
N GLU A 246 15.51 -6.64 -13.11
CA GLU A 246 14.69 -7.80 -13.52
C GLU A 246 13.56 -7.59 -14.54
N THR A 247 13.53 -8.53 -15.48
CA THR A 247 12.55 -8.80 -16.55
C THR A 247 11.14 -9.13 -16.01
N SER A 248 10.50 -8.16 -15.37
CA SER A 248 9.09 -8.23 -15.00
C SER A 248 8.30 -7.18 -15.80
N THR A 249 7.53 -7.63 -16.79
CA THR A 249 6.60 -6.81 -17.59
C THR A 249 5.38 -6.29 -16.80
N ALA A 250 5.45 -6.26 -15.47
CA ALA A 250 4.39 -5.77 -14.60
C ALA A 250 4.92 -4.56 -13.83
N VAL A 251 4.33 -3.39 -14.11
CA VAL A 251 4.64 -2.14 -13.40
C VAL A 251 4.43 -2.39 -11.91
N SER A 252 5.50 -2.29 -11.12
CA SER A 252 5.40 -2.46 -9.66
C SER A 252 4.53 -1.34 -9.07
N SER A 253 3.95 -1.54 -7.88
CA SER A 253 3.21 -0.45 -7.19
C SER A 253 4.09 0.78 -6.98
N TYR A 254 5.40 0.57 -6.84
CA TYR A 254 6.44 1.59 -6.72
C TYR A 254 6.68 2.33 -8.05
N GLU A 255 6.81 1.60 -9.15
CA GLU A 255 6.97 2.19 -10.49
C GLU A 255 5.72 2.99 -10.90
N SER A 256 4.52 2.51 -10.57
CA SER A 256 3.29 3.27 -10.80
C SER A 256 3.26 4.60 -10.03
N MET A 257 3.85 4.63 -8.84
CA MET A 257 3.93 5.84 -8.00
C MET A 257 4.96 6.83 -8.58
N ILE A 258 6.11 6.34 -9.05
CA ILE A 258 7.11 7.17 -9.74
C ILE A 258 6.51 7.79 -10.99
N ILE A 259 5.86 6.99 -11.85
CA ILE A 259 5.27 7.48 -13.10
C ILE A 259 4.18 8.51 -12.83
N ASN A 260 3.36 8.31 -11.79
CA ASN A 260 2.35 9.28 -11.36
C ASN A 260 2.99 10.63 -10.96
N ASN A 261 4.07 10.59 -10.16
CA ASN A 261 4.76 11.80 -9.74
C ASN A 261 5.51 12.50 -10.90
N ILE A 262 5.97 11.75 -11.90
CA ILE A 262 6.53 12.33 -13.14
C ILE A 262 5.43 13.08 -13.89
N ALA A 263 4.25 12.47 -14.05
CA ALA A 263 3.13 13.09 -14.74
C ALA A 263 2.68 14.39 -14.05
N VAL A 264 2.62 14.40 -12.71
CA VAL A 264 2.36 15.63 -11.93
C VAL A 264 3.42 16.69 -12.19
N SER A 265 4.70 16.32 -12.13
CA SER A 265 5.79 17.27 -12.37
C SER A 265 5.71 17.88 -13.77
N LEU A 266 5.45 17.07 -14.80
CA LEU A 266 5.24 17.53 -16.17
C LEU A 266 4.02 18.45 -16.31
N PHE A 267 2.94 18.18 -15.56
CA PHE A 267 1.77 19.04 -15.54
C PHE A 267 2.11 20.44 -14.99
N TYR A 268 2.79 20.51 -13.84
CA TYR A 268 3.21 21.79 -13.26
C TYR A 268 4.23 22.56 -14.11
N LEU A 269 4.97 21.87 -14.98
CA LEU A 269 5.86 22.48 -15.98
C LEU A 269 5.13 22.92 -17.26
N ASN A 270 3.79 22.89 -17.30
CA ASN A 270 2.97 23.16 -18.49
C ASN A 270 3.24 22.21 -19.68
N HIS A 271 3.81 21.03 -19.42
CA HIS A 271 4.06 20.00 -20.43
C HIS A 271 2.91 18.98 -20.47
N THR A 272 1.68 19.47 -20.69
CA THR A 272 0.44 18.69 -20.57
C THR A 272 0.38 17.48 -21.52
N VAL A 273 0.89 17.62 -22.74
CA VAL A 273 0.98 16.51 -23.72
C VAL A 273 1.92 15.42 -23.22
N ALA A 274 3.09 15.79 -22.68
CA ALA A 274 4.05 14.83 -22.14
C ALA A 274 3.53 14.17 -20.84
N ALA A 275 2.82 14.91 -20.00
CA ALA A 275 2.15 14.37 -18.82
C ALA A 275 1.11 13.31 -19.22
N LYS A 276 0.26 13.62 -20.21
CA LYS A 276 -0.74 12.70 -20.76
C LYS A 276 -0.10 11.42 -21.33
N VAL A 277 0.92 11.56 -22.17
CA VAL A 277 1.67 10.41 -22.73
C VAL A 277 2.31 9.56 -21.62
N THR A 278 2.81 10.18 -20.55
CA THR A 278 3.40 9.48 -19.40
C THR A 278 2.35 8.64 -18.65
N VAL A 279 1.15 9.20 -18.44
CA VAL A 279 0.02 8.48 -17.81
C VAL A 279 -0.52 7.38 -18.73
N GLU A 280 -0.71 7.67 -20.02
CA GLU A 280 -1.25 6.73 -21.01
C GLU A 280 -0.26 5.61 -21.36
N GLY A 281 1.04 5.87 -21.26
CA GLY A 281 2.10 4.87 -21.38
C GLY A 281 2.08 3.82 -20.25
N CYS A 282 1.33 4.05 -19.17
CA CYS A 282 1.07 3.03 -18.16
C CYS A 282 0.10 1.98 -18.72
N SER A 283 0.65 0.97 -19.39
CA SER A 283 -0.11 -0.10 -20.06
C SER A 283 -1.12 -0.84 -19.17
N ASN A 284 -1.03 -0.75 -17.84
CA ASN A 284 -1.99 -1.32 -16.90
C ASN A 284 -2.03 -0.55 -15.57
N VAL A 285 -2.73 0.59 -15.51
CA VAL A 285 -3.04 1.22 -14.23
C VAL A 285 -3.94 0.28 -13.42
N TYR A 286 -3.39 -0.37 -12.39
CA TYR A 286 -4.18 -1.13 -11.42
C TYR A 286 -5.33 -0.27 -10.90
N LYS A 287 -6.58 -0.60 -11.28
CA LYS A 287 -7.81 0.08 -10.82
C LYS A 287 -7.96 0.06 -9.29
N SER A 288 -7.31 -0.90 -8.65
CA SER A 288 -7.28 -1.18 -7.21
C SER A 288 -6.11 -0.56 -6.46
N ALA A 289 -5.14 0.07 -7.15
CA ALA A 289 -3.95 0.58 -6.48
C ALA A 289 -4.20 1.90 -5.75
N LYS A 290 -5.25 1.93 -4.92
CA LYS A 290 -5.61 3.05 -4.06
C LYS A 290 -4.86 3.08 -2.72
N LEU A 291 -3.67 2.48 -2.61
CA LEU A 291 -3.12 2.14 -1.29
C LEU A 291 -1.70 2.62 -1.00
N PHE A 292 -1.03 3.15 -2.02
CA PHE A 292 0.20 3.95 -1.87
C PHE A 292 0.33 4.99 -2.99
N LYS A 293 -0.69 5.15 -3.84
CA LYS A 293 -0.62 5.91 -5.10
C LYS A 293 -0.83 7.42 -4.96
N GLY A 294 -1.16 7.89 -3.76
CA GLY A 294 -1.07 9.28 -3.41
C GLY A 294 0.04 9.45 -2.39
N VAL A 295 1.19 10.00 -2.79
CA VAL A 295 1.74 11.06 -1.94
C VAL A 295 0.68 12.17 -1.98
N VAL A 296 -0.37 12.03 -1.17
CA VAL A 296 -1.29 13.08 -0.73
C VAL A 296 -2.12 13.85 -1.79
N TRP A 297 -1.82 13.82 -3.10
CA TRP A 297 -2.32 14.85 -4.03
C TRP A 297 -3.18 14.37 -5.21
N ASN A 298 -3.12 13.10 -5.64
CA ASN A 298 -3.54 12.82 -7.02
C ASN A 298 -5.00 12.46 -7.29
N SER A 299 -5.84 12.04 -6.33
CA SER A 299 -7.21 11.64 -6.70
C SER A 299 -8.23 12.78 -6.70
N THR A 300 -8.04 13.75 -5.82
CA THR A 300 -8.94 14.91 -5.70
C THR A 300 -8.57 15.97 -6.73
N MET A 301 -7.28 16.26 -6.89
CA MET A 301 -6.81 17.24 -7.88
C MET A 301 -7.05 16.80 -9.33
N LEU A 302 -6.84 15.52 -9.68
CA LEU A 302 -7.16 15.02 -11.02
C LEU A 302 -8.67 14.93 -11.30
N LYS A 303 -9.51 14.78 -10.27
CA LYS A 303 -10.98 14.84 -10.44
C LYS A 303 -11.47 16.25 -10.67
N GLU A 304 -10.89 17.24 -9.99
CA GLU A 304 -11.22 18.66 -10.19
C GLU A 304 -10.71 19.16 -11.55
N LEU A 305 -9.51 18.75 -11.96
CA LEU A 305 -8.92 19.12 -13.27
C LEU A 305 -9.63 18.50 -14.49
N VAL A 306 -10.22 17.31 -14.37
CA VAL A 306 -11.02 16.73 -15.47
C VAL A 306 -12.30 17.53 -15.71
N VAL A 307 -12.87 18.13 -14.65
CA VAL A 307 -14.06 18.99 -14.77
C VAL A 307 -13.69 20.32 -15.45
N ASP A 308 -12.53 20.90 -15.15
CA ASP A 308 -12.06 22.17 -15.76
C ASP A 308 -11.60 22.02 -17.23
N ILE A 309 -11.11 20.85 -17.63
CA ILE A 309 -10.73 20.57 -19.02
C ILE A 309 -11.98 20.39 -19.91
N ASP A 310 -13.05 19.80 -19.38
CA ASP A 310 -14.31 19.64 -20.12
C ASP A 310 -15.10 20.97 -20.24
N SER A 311 -15.05 21.85 -19.24
CA SER A 311 -15.70 23.16 -19.30
C SER A 311 -14.99 24.15 -20.24
N SER A 312 -13.66 24.13 -20.27
CA SER A 312 -12.88 25.01 -21.17
C SER A 312 -12.92 24.58 -22.65
N PHE A 313 -13.24 23.32 -22.94
CA PHE A 313 -13.49 22.84 -24.31
C PHE A 313 -14.88 23.22 -24.85
N LEU A 314 -15.86 23.46 -23.97
CA LEU A 314 -17.21 23.88 -24.36
C LEU A 314 -17.32 25.39 -24.58
N GLU A 315 -16.53 26.20 -23.85
CA GLU A 315 -16.52 27.67 -24.02
C GLU A 315 -15.70 28.15 -25.24
N GLY A 316 -14.92 27.26 -25.88
CA GLY A 316 -14.13 27.56 -27.09
C GLY A 316 -14.76 27.12 -28.42
N ALA A 317 -15.96 26.53 -28.40
CA ALA A 317 -16.65 26.04 -29.60
C ALA A 317 -17.77 26.96 -30.13
N GLU A 318 -18.03 28.09 -29.46
CA GLU A 318 -18.92 29.16 -29.94
C GLU A 318 -18.20 30.52 -29.85
N ALA A 319 -17.24 30.75 -30.75
CA ALA A 319 -16.76 32.08 -31.14
C ALA A 319 -16.17 32.06 -32.55
#